data_AF-A0A3C0X1T7-F1
#
_entry.id   AF-A0A3C0X1T7-F1
#
_cell.length_a   1.000
_cell.length_b   1.000
_cell.length_c   1.000
_cell.angle_alpha   90.00
_cell.angle_beta   90.00
_cell.angle_gamma   90.00
#
_symmetry.space_group_name_H-M   'P 1'
#
loop_
_entity.id
_entity.type
_entity.pdbx_description
1 polymer ?
#
loop_
_entity_poly.entity_id
_entity_poly.type
_entity_poly.pdbx_seq_one_letter_code
_entity_poly.pdbx_strand_id
1 'polypeptide(L)'
;DYYLIVADFVNYAKTHGIPVGPGRGSGAASLAAYCIGITGIDPLKYDLYFERFLNPERVSMPDFDIDFCYVNRQKVIDYVIEKYGSDHVSQIVTFGTMAARAAVRDVGRALDIPYNVCDRVAKLIPQALNMTIERALKGSKELRDLYENDAQINGLINTALRLEGMPRHASTHAAGVLITDKPVTDYVPLQRNDEVITTQFPMGTI
;
A
#
# COMPACT_ATOMS: atom_id res chain seq x y z
N ASP A 1 4.17 23.02 -12.30
CA ASP A 1 4.37 22.79 -10.86
C ASP A 1 4.62 21.34 -10.49
N TYR A 2 3.72 20.39 -10.80
CA TYR A 2 3.92 18.97 -10.47
C TYR A 2 5.29 18.40 -10.88
N TYR A 3 5.72 18.61 -12.12
CA TYR A 3 7.06 18.21 -12.59
C TYR A 3 8.20 18.79 -11.74
N LEU A 4 8.06 20.02 -11.26
CA LEU A 4 9.11 20.68 -10.47
C LEU A 4 9.17 20.12 -9.06
N ILE A 5 8.01 19.86 -8.44
CA ILE A 5 7.93 19.20 -7.13
C ILE A 5 8.58 17.81 -7.21
N VAL A 6 8.25 17.06 -8.27
CA VAL A 6 8.81 15.72 -8.50
C VAL A 6 10.30 15.76 -8.76
N ALA A 7 10.76 16.64 -9.65
CA ALA A 7 12.18 16.82 -9.93
C ALA A 7 12.97 17.20 -8.67
N ASP A 8 12.37 18.01 -7.79
CA ASP A 8 13.00 18.49 -6.57
C ASP A 8 13.34 17.37 -5.59
N PHE A 9 12.35 16.55 -5.20
CA PHE A 9 12.61 15.46 -4.26
C PHE A 9 13.44 14.33 -4.89
N VAL A 10 13.36 14.12 -6.21
CA VAL A 10 14.24 13.19 -6.94
C VAL A 10 15.68 13.69 -6.92
N ASN A 11 15.90 14.98 -7.16
CA ASN A 11 17.22 15.59 -7.10
C ASN A 11 17.80 15.55 -5.69
N TYR A 12 16.99 15.82 -4.66
CA TYR A 12 17.39 15.65 -3.26
C TYR A 12 17.88 14.21 -3.01
N ALA A 13 17.09 13.21 -3.40
CA ALA A 13 17.45 11.82 -3.22
C ALA A 13 18.78 11.47 -3.92
N LYS A 14 18.95 11.87 -5.19
CA LYS A 14 20.18 11.63 -5.97
C LYS A 14 21.41 12.30 -5.36
N THR A 15 21.30 13.56 -4.95
CA THR A 15 22.42 14.32 -4.35
C THR A 15 22.82 13.82 -2.96
N HIS A 16 21.93 13.15 -2.25
CA HIS A 16 22.18 12.56 -0.92
C HIS A 16 22.45 11.05 -0.97
N GLY A 17 22.75 10.50 -2.15
CA GLY A 17 23.10 9.09 -2.32
C GLY A 17 21.96 8.12 -2.03
N ILE A 18 20.71 8.56 -2.13
CA ILE A 18 19.52 7.73 -1.97
C ILE A 18 19.15 7.18 -3.36
N PRO A 19 19.22 5.85 -3.57
CA PRO A 19 18.83 5.27 -4.85
C PRO A 19 17.35 5.54 -5.15
N VAL A 20 17.10 6.10 -6.32
CA VAL A 20 15.77 6.30 -6.90
C VAL A 20 15.58 5.27 -8.01
N GLY A 21 14.40 4.65 -8.05
CA GLY A 21 14.04 3.77 -9.15
C GLY A 21 14.13 4.50 -10.50
N PRO A 22 14.32 3.79 -11.61
CA PRO A 22 14.48 4.41 -12.94
C PRO A 22 13.25 5.18 -13.46
N GLY A 23 12.17 5.28 -12.66
CA GLY A 23 10.82 5.63 -13.07
C GLY A 23 10.10 4.39 -13.58
N ARG A 24 8.92 4.10 -13.02
CA ARG A 24 8.02 3.07 -13.54
C ARG A 24 6.86 3.73 -14.27
N GLY A 25 6.08 2.89 -14.95
CA GLY A 25 4.88 3.35 -15.66
C GLY A 25 5.22 4.17 -16.91
N SER A 26 4.26 4.97 -17.34
CA SER A 26 4.39 5.76 -18.55
C SER A 26 5.19 7.06 -18.37
N GLY A 27 5.54 7.45 -17.14
CA GLY A 27 6.38 8.63 -16.87
C GLY A 27 7.73 8.64 -17.60
N ALA A 28 8.30 7.46 -17.86
CA ALA A 28 9.53 7.30 -18.66
C ALA A 28 9.42 7.81 -20.10
N ALA A 29 8.19 7.92 -20.65
CA ALA A 29 7.95 8.43 -21.99
C ALA A 29 8.02 9.97 -22.10
N SER A 30 8.17 10.68 -20.97
CA SER A 30 8.27 12.13 -20.97
C SER A 30 9.70 12.62 -21.20
N LEU A 31 9.95 13.22 -22.36
CA LEU A 31 11.23 13.85 -22.68
C LEU A 31 11.55 14.99 -21.71
N ALA A 32 10.54 15.77 -21.31
CA ALA A 32 10.70 16.82 -20.32
C ALA A 32 11.17 16.24 -18.97
N ALA A 33 10.62 15.10 -18.54
CA ALA A 33 11.01 14.43 -17.30
C ALA A 33 12.45 13.91 -17.37
N TYR A 34 12.89 13.43 -18.55
CA TYR A 34 14.27 13.04 -18.79
C TYR A 34 15.22 14.25 -18.70
N CYS A 35 14.88 15.37 -19.37
CA CYS A 35 15.72 16.57 -19.39
C CYS A 35 15.95 17.20 -18.00
N ILE A 36 14.96 17.15 -17.11
CA ILE A 36 15.07 17.70 -15.75
C ILE A 36 15.53 16.65 -14.73
N GLY A 37 15.89 15.44 -15.19
CA GLY A 37 16.48 14.40 -14.35
C GLY A 37 15.50 13.68 -13.43
N ILE A 38 14.19 13.69 -13.72
CA ILE A 38 13.23 12.80 -13.05
C ILE A 38 13.51 11.36 -13.49
N THR A 39 13.50 11.11 -14.80
CA THR A 39 13.71 9.78 -15.38
C THR A 39 15.15 9.62 -15.86
N GLY A 40 15.64 8.39 -15.90
CA GLY A 40 16.98 8.06 -16.41
C GLY A 40 16.98 7.47 -17.83
N ILE A 41 15.82 7.46 -18.50
CA ILE A 41 15.61 6.80 -19.78
C ILE A 41 15.35 7.85 -20.85
N ASP A 42 16.11 7.82 -21.94
CA ASP A 42 15.88 8.65 -23.12
C ASP A 42 14.69 8.08 -23.92
N PRO A 43 13.52 8.75 -23.94
CA PRO A 43 12.34 8.22 -24.60
C PRO A 43 12.47 8.15 -26.12
N LEU A 44 13.30 9.01 -26.74
CA LEU A 44 13.50 9.01 -28.20
C LEU A 44 14.32 7.80 -28.65
N LYS A 45 15.27 7.35 -27.82
CA LYS A 45 16.08 6.17 -28.10
C LYS A 45 15.27 4.87 -28.12
N TYR A 46 14.17 4.84 -27.36
CA TYR A 46 13.34 3.63 -27.17
C TYR A 46 11.93 3.78 -27.75
N ASP A 47 11.70 4.78 -28.60
CA ASP A 47 10.41 5.06 -29.25
C ASP A 47 9.22 5.10 -28.26
N LEU A 48 9.43 5.72 -27.09
CA LEU A 48 8.40 5.84 -26.06
C LEU A 48 7.48 7.02 -26.34
N TYR A 49 6.17 6.77 -26.36
CA TYR A 49 5.15 7.77 -26.69
C TYR A 49 4.66 8.53 -25.46
N PHE A 50 4.79 9.86 -25.50
CA PHE A 50 4.37 10.76 -24.41
C PHE A 50 2.87 10.65 -24.09
N GLU A 51 2.03 10.42 -25.10
CA GLU A 51 0.57 10.31 -24.97
C GLU A 51 0.17 9.12 -24.09
N ARG A 52 1.05 8.14 -23.89
CA ARG A 52 0.81 7.05 -22.95
C ARG A 52 0.89 7.51 -21.50
N PHE A 53 1.64 8.57 -21.23
CA PHE A 53 1.78 9.22 -19.93
C PHE A 53 0.65 10.21 -19.70
N LEU A 54 0.49 11.16 -20.61
CA LEU A 54 -0.50 12.22 -20.50
C LEU A 54 -1.14 12.45 -21.86
N ASN A 55 -2.38 12.01 -22.00
CA ASN A 55 -3.13 12.17 -23.23
C ASN A 55 -4.06 13.38 -23.12
N PRO A 56 -3.94 14.41 -23.97
CA PRO A 56 -4.84 15.57 -23.95
C PRO A 56 -6.31 15.21 -24.23
N GLU A 57 -6.58 14.11 -24.93
CA GLU A 57 -7.94 13.64 -25.22
C GLU A 57 -8.57 12.84 -24.05
N ARG A 58 -7.76 12.46 -23.06
CA ARG A 58 -8.21 11.71 -21.88
C ARG A 58 -7.81 12.46 -20.62
N VAL A 59 -8.81 13.02 -19.93
CA VAL A 59 -8.61 13.62 -18.60
C VAL A 59 -8.04 12.55 -17.66
N SER A 60 -6.74 12.64 -17.39
CA SER A 60 -6.00 11.75 -16.52
C SER A 60 -4.93 12.58 -15.83
N MET A 61 -4.74 12.35 -14.53
CA MET A 61 -3.68 13.02 -13.80
C MET A 61 -2.34 12.33 -14.11
N PRO A 62 -1.25 13.08 -14.33
CA PRO A 62 0.05 12.51 -14.57
C PRO A 62 0.59 11.83 -13.30
N ASP A 63 1.02 10.57 -13.42
CA ASP A 63 1.63 9.81 -12.31
C ASP A 63 2.98 9.22 -12.71
N PHE A 64 4.04 9.65 -12.02
CA PHE A 64 5.41 9.25 -12.31
C PHE A 64 5.83 7.93 -11.65
N ASP A 65 5.05 7.40 -10.70
CA ASP A 65 5.34 6.14 -10.00
C ASP A 65 6.82 6.04 -9.54
N ILE A 66 7.27 7.01 -8.74
CA ILE A 66 8.67 7.08 -8.30
C ILE A 66 8.89 6.25 -7.04
N ASP A 67 9.69 5.20 -7.17
CA ASP A 67 10.14 4.36 -6.07
C ASP A 67 11.42 4.91 -5.41
N PHE A 68 11.42 4.99 -4.08
CA PHE A 68 12.63 5.25 -3.28
C PHE A 68 13.10 3.99 -2.56
N CYS A 69 14.42 3.87 -2.35
CA CYS A 69 14.97 2.79 -1.54
C CYS A 69 14.35 2.80 -0.12
N TYR A 70 13.79 1.65 0.29
CA TYR A 70 13.05 1.53 1.55
C TYR A 70 13.87 1.94 2.78
N VAL A 71 15.20 1.76 2.76
CA VAL A 71 16.10 2.06 3.89
C VAL A 71 16.19 3.56 4.16
N ASN A 72 16.26 4.37 3.10
CA ASN A 72 16.53 5.80 3.21
C ASN A 72 15.31 6.67 2.83
N ARG A 73 14.15 6.06 2.56
CA ARG A 73 12.93 6.80 2.19
C ARG A 73 12.55 7.86 3.21
N GLN A 74 12.76 7.59 4.51
CA GLN A 74 12.41 8.54 5.58
C GLN A 74 13.11 9.89 5.40
N LYS A 75 14.37 9.91 4.95
CA LYS A 75 15.11 11.16 4.70
C LYS A 75 14.46 12.02 3.62
N VAL A 76 13.88 11.39 2.60
CA VAL A 76 13.14 12.10 1.54
C VAL A 76 11.84 12.66 2.09
N ILE A 77 11.14 11.88 2.93
CA ILE A 77 9.91 12.33 3.61
C ILE A 77 10.20 13.52 4.51
N ASP A 78 11.25 13.44 5.32
CA ASP A 78 11.65 14.51 6.24
C ASP A 78 12.01 15.79 5.47
N TYR A 79 12.73 15.67 4.35
CA TYR A 79 13.02 16.79 3.45
C TYR A 79 11.76 17.44 2.87
N VAL A 80 10.81 16.61 2.41
CA VAL A 80 9.52 17.10 1.88
C VAL A 80 8.74 17.82 2.98
N ILE A 81 8.70 17.28 4.20
CA ILE A 81 8.06 17.92 5.36
C ILE A 81 8.71 19.27 5.68
N GLU A 82 10.04 19.32 5.74
CA GLU A 82 10.80 20.55 6.02
C GLU A 82 10.57 21.62 4.95
N LYS A 83 10.51 21.21 3.67
CA LYS A 83 10.40 22.12 2.54
C LYS A 83 8.98 22.65 2.32
N TYR A 84 7.98 21.79 2.37
CA TYR A 84 6.59 22.15 2.03
C TYR A 84 5.74 22.52 3.26
N GLY A 85 6.23 22.23 4.47
CA GLY A 85 5.52 22.50 5.72
C GLY A 85 4.85 21.25 6.29
N SER A 86 4.91 21.10 7.61
CA SER A 86 4.39 19.92 8.31
C SER A 86 2.87 19.82 8.33
N ASP A 87 2.17 20.93 8.07
CA ASP A 87 0.72 21.00 7.90
C ASP A 87 0.26 20.78 6.45
N HIS A 88 1.18 20.81 5.47
CA HIS A 88 0.93 20.59 4.04
C HIS A 88 1.31 19.17 3.57
N VAL A 89 1.95 18.38 4.45
CA VAL A 89 2.44 17.05 4.12
C VAL A 89 1.90 16.03 5.11
N SER A 90 1.32 14.94 4.61
CA SER A 90 0.80 13.87 5.47
C SER A 90 1.10 12.49 4.87
N GLN A 91 1.28 11.49 5.72
CA GLN A 91 1.37 10.10 5.26
C GLN A 91 -0.04 9.56 4.97
N ILE A 92 -0.15 8.57 4.10
CA ILE A 92 -1.46 7.99 3.74
C ILE A 92 -1.76 6.80 4.67
N VAL A 93 -3.00 6.67 5.15
CA VAL A 93 -3.40 5.48 5.92
C VAL A 93 -3.56 4.25 5.04
N THR A 94 -3.27 3.09 5.61
CA THR A 94 -3.65 1.78 5.10
C THR A 94 -4.41 1.01 6.16
N PHE A 95 -5.25 0.07 5.72
CA PHE A 95 -5.98 -0.79 6.63
C PHE A 95 -5.49 -2.22 6.48
N GLY A 96 -4.97 -2.78 7.58
CA GLY A 96 -4.74 -4.21 7.66
C GLY A 96 -6.08 -4.92 7.74
N THR A 97 -6.37 -5.83 6.81
CA THR A 97 -7.59 -6.65 6.83
C THR A 97 -7.34 -8.03 7.45
N MET A 98 -8.40 -8.68 7.93
CA MET A 98 -8.33 -10.03 8.45
C MET A 98 -8.20 -11.04 7.30
N ALA A 99 -6.96 -11.32 6.88
CA ALA A 99 -6.67 -12.40 5.94
C ALA A 99 -7.09 -13.77 6.52
N ALA A 100 -7.36 -14.76 5.66
CA ALA A 100 -7.88 -16.08 6.03
C ALA A 100 -7.28 -16.69 7.31
N ARG A 101 -5.95 -16.77 7.40
CA ARG A 101 -5.24 -17.30 8.58
C ARG A 101 -5.41 -16.45 9.84
N ALA A 102 -5.39 -15.13 9.68
CA ALA A 102 -5.55 -14.19 10.77
C ALA A 102 -6.99 -14.23 11.31
N ALA A 103 -7.99 -14.29 10.42
CA ALA A 103 -9.39 -14.44 10.78
C ALA A 103 -9.61 -15.70 11.65
N VAL A 104 -9.09 -16.85 11.23
CA VAL A 104 -9.20 -18.10 12.02
C VAL A 104 -8.56 -17.97 13.40
N ARG A 105 -7.35 -17.39 13.49
CA ARG A 105 -6.66 -17.24 14.79
C ARG A 105 -7.37 -16.26 15.72
N ASP A 106 -7.84 -15.12 15.19
CA ASP A 106 -8.49 -14.09 15.99
C ASP A 106 -9.87 -14.55 16.49
N VAL A 107 -10.65 -15.21 15.62
CA VAL A 107 -11.95 -15.79 16.00
C VAL A 107 -11.75 -16.90 17.03
N GLY A 108 -10.79 -17.79 16.81
CA GLY A 108 -10.51 -18.88 17.74
C GLY A 108 -10.15 -18.37 19.13
N ARG A 109 -9.33 -17.31 19.20
CA ARG A 109 -9.03 -16.63 20.46
C ARG A 109 -10.28 -16.01 21.11
N ALA A 110 -11.17 -15.40 20.33
CA ALA A 110 -12.40 -14.81 20.86
C ALA A 110 -13.41 -15.85 21.38
N LEU A 111 -13.37 -17.06 20.81
CA LEU A 111 -14.18 -18.22 21.24
C LEU A 111 -13.50 -19.04 22.35
N ASP A 112 -12.40 -18.55 22.92
CA ASP A 112 -11.60 -19.23 23.95
C ASP A 112 -11.10 -20.63 23.53
N ILE A 113 -10.86 -20.81 22.22
CA ILE A 113 -10.27 -22.04 21.69
C ILE A 113 -8.75 -21.99 21.93
N PRO A 114 -8.13 -23.07 22.46
CA PRO A 114 -6.69 -23.12 22.69
C PRO A 114 -5.86 -22.74 21.45
N TYR A 115 -4.84 -21.90 21.65
CA TYR A 115 -4.02 -21.34 20.57
C TYR A 115 -3.42 -22.42 19.64
N ASN A 116 -2.99 -23.56 20.21
CA ASN A 116 -2.44 -24.68 19.45
C ASN A 116 -3.44 -25.28 18.45
N VAL A 117 -4.73 -25.33 18.81
CA VAL A 117 -5.80 -25.80 17.92
C VAL A 117 -6.00 -24.80 16.79
N CYS A 118 -6.12 -23.52 17.12
CA CYS A 118 -6.27 -22.43 16.16
C CYS A 118 -5.10 -22.33 15.17
N ASP A 119 -3.86 -22.46 15.67
CA ASP A 119 -2.66 -22.43 14.86
C ASP A 119 -2.56 -23.65 13.93
N ARG A 120 -2.94 -24.85 14.40
CA ARG A 120 -3.02 -26.05 13.57
C ARG A 120 -3.97 -25.84 12.40
N VAL A 121 -5.19 -25.37 12.65
CA VAL A 121 -6.19 -25.10 11.61
C VAL A 121 -5.71 -24.01 10.64
N ALA A 122 -5.15 -22.92 11.15
CA ALA A 122 -4.65 -21.83 10.32
C ALA A 122 -3.47 -22.26 9.42
N LYS A 123 -2.62 -23.20 9.85
CA LYS A 123 -1.52 -23.72 9.02
C LYS A 123 -2.00 -24.53 7.81
N LEU A 124 -3.18 -25.14 7.88
CA LEU A 124 -3.78 -25.88 6.78
C LEU A 124 -4.30 -24.98 5.64
N ILE A 125 -4.47 -23.68 5.90
CA ILE A 125 -4.75 -22.67 4.88
C ILE A 125 -3.44 -22.34 4.15
N PRO A 126 -3.29 -22.55 2.83
CA PRO A 126 -2.02 -22.30 2.13
C PRO A 126 -1.60 -20.81 2.17
N GLN A 127 -0.29 -20.55 2.14
CA GLN A 127 0.23 -19.19 1.95
C GLN A 127 0.22 -18.86 0.46
N ALA A 128 -0.80 -18.15 0.01
CA ALA A 128 -0.88 -17.63 -1.35
C ALA A 128 -1.50 -16.23 -1.36
N LEU A 129 -1.11 -15.44 -2.36
CA LEU A 129 -1.74 -14.16 -2.63
C LEU A 129 -3.25 -14.34 -2.85
N ASN A 130 -4.04 -13.50 -2.20
CA ASN A 130 -5.51 -13.50 -2.25
C ASN A 130 -6.14 -14.85 -1.84
N MET A 131 -5.49 -15.61 -0.94
CA MET A 131 -6.08 -16.83 -0.38
C MET A 131 -7.27 -16.50 0.51
N THR A 132 -8.36 -17.24 0.33
CA THR A 132 -9.58 -17.14 1.15
C THR A 132 -9.84 -18.45 1.88
N ILE A 133 -10.61 -18.43 2.96
CA ILE A 133 -11.01 -19.63 3.69
C ILE A 133 -11.79 -20.59 2.77
N GLU A 134 -12.68 -20.08 1.93
CA GLU A 134 -13.41 -20.91 0.95
C GLU A 134 -12.47 -21.61 -0.05
N ARG A 135 -11.48 -20.88 -0.58
CA ARG A 135 -10.48 -21.47 -1.49
C ARG A 135 -9.64 -22.51 -0.78
N ALA A 136 -9.30 -22.27 0.49
CA ALA A 136 -8.55 -23.22 1.31
C ALA A 136 -9.36 -24.50 1.57
N LEU A 137 -10.66 -24.39 1.88
CA LEU A 137 -11.57 -25.55 2.04
C LEU A 137 -11.71 -26.35 0.76
N LYS A 138 -11.67 -25.71 -0.42
CA LYS A 138 -11.68 -26.39 -1.72
C LYS A 138 -10.36 -27.11 -2.03
N GLY A 139 -9.23 -26.52 -1.63
CA GLY A 139 -7.88 -27.03 -1.94
C GLY A 139 -7.28 -28.01 -0.92
N SER A 140 -7.68 -27.94 0.35
CA SER A 140 -7.12 -28.77 1.42
C SER A 140 -8.15 -29.80 1.91
N LYS A 141 -7.91 -31.08 1.62
CA LYS A 141 -8.77 -32.18 2.09
C LYS A 141 -8.79 -32.24 3.62
N GLU A 142 -7.63 -32.12 4.26
CA GLU A 142 -7.51 -32.16 5.72
C GLU A 142 -8.30 -31.04 6.40
N LEU A 143 -8.25 -29.80 5.86
CA LEU A 143 -9.04 -28.69 6.40
C LEU A 143 -10.55 -28.95 6.25
N ARG A 144 -10.97 -29.54 5.13
CA ARG A 144 -12.37 -29.91 4.90
C ARG A 144 -12.83 -31.02 5.85
N ASP A 145 -12.02 -32.05 6.02
CA ASP A 145 -12.32 -33.16 6.91
C ASP A 145 -12.48 -32.66 8.36
N LEU A 146 -11.61 -31.75 8.82
CA LEU A 146 -11.77 -31.11 10.13
C LEU A 146 -13.03 -30.23 10.21
N TYR A 147 -13.32 -29.48 9.17
CA TYR A 147 -14.52 -28.63 9.10
C TYR A 147 -15.83 -29.43 9.13
N GLU A 148 -15.86 -30.62 8.53
CA GLU A 148 -17.05 -31.47 8.46
C GLU A 148 -17.23 -32.37 9.71
N ASN A 149 -16.13 -32.81 10.33
CA ASN A 149 -16.19 -33.81 11.40
C ASN A 149 -16.01 -33.25 12.82
N ASP A 150 -15.50 -32.02 12.98
CA ASP A 150 -15.30 -31.38 14.29
C ASP A 150 -16.24 -30.17 14.44
N ALA A 151 -17.20 -30.27 15.36
CA ALA A 151 -18.19 -29.22 15.60
C ALA A 151 -17.58 -27.90 16.08
N GLN A 152 -16.49 -27.94 16.85
CA GLN A 152 -15.79 -26.73 17.31
C GLN A 152 -15.09 -26.04 16.13
N ILE A 153 -14.43 -26.80 15.26
CA ILE A 153 -13.78 -26.26 14.06
C ILE A 153 -14.80 -25.76 13.05
N ASN A 154 -15.94 -26.45 12.90
CA ASN A 154 -17.04 -26.00 12.07
C ASN A 154 -17.53 -24.60 12.48
N GLY A 155 -17.82 -24.40 13.77
CA GLY A 155 -18.26 -23.11 14.30
C GLY A 155 -17.20 -22.01 14.17
N LEU A 156 -15.93 -22.36 14.43
CA LEU A 156 -14.77 -21.48 14.23
C LEU A 156 -14.69 -20.98 12.78
N ILE A 157 -14.69 -21.90 11.82
CA ILE A 157 -14.54 -21.57 10.39
C ILE A 157 -15.75 -20.79 9.87
N ASN A 158 -16.97 -21.16 10.25
CA ASN A 158 -18.18 -20.42 9.85
C ASN A 158 -18.19 -18.98 10.36
N THR A 159 -17.69 -18.75 11.57
CA THR A 159 -17.54 -17.41 12.12
C THR A 159 -16.40 -16.65 11.44
N ALA A 160 -15.27 -17.32 11.19
CA ALA A 160 -14.13 -16.73 10.48
C ALA A 160 -14.47 -16.35 9.04
N LEU A 161 -15.30 -17.12 8.33
CA LEU A 161 -15.80 -16.79 6.99
C LEU A 161 -16.54 -15.46 6.94
N ARG A 162 -17.28 -15.11 8.01
CA ARG A 162 -18.01 -13.83 8.09
C ARG A 162 -17.12 -12.63 8.41
N LEU A 163 -15.94 -12.88 8.98
CA LEU A 163 -15.00 -11.84 9.41
C LEU A 163 -13.79 -11.71 8.48
N GLU A 164 -13.56 -12.67 7.59
CA GLU A 164 -12.54 -12.60 6.55
C GLU A 164 -12.70 -11.33 5.72
N GLY A 165 -11.58 -10.61 5.53
CA GLY A 165 -11.54 -9.38 4.75
C GLY A 165 -11.97 -8.12 5.52
N MET A 166 -12.53 -8.25 6.72
CA MET A 166 -12.90 -7.08 7.53
C MET A 166 -11.67 -6.26 7.94
N PRO A 167 -11.76 -4.92 8.01
CA PRO A 167 -10.69 -4.08 8.55
C PRO A 167 -10.37 -4.45 10.00
N ARG A 168 -9.08 -4.60 10.32
CA ARG A 168 -8.61 -5.02 11.64
C ARG A 168 -7.95 -3.89 12.42
N HIS A 169 -7.11 -3.09 11.76
CA HIS A 169 -6.40 -1.98 12.37
C HIS A 169 -5.96 -0.96 11.30
N ALA A 170 -5.77 0.28 11.73
CA ALA A 170 -5.11 1.30 10.93
C ALA A 170 -3.59 1.08 10.97
N SER A 171 -2.96 1.28 9.83
CA SER A 171 -1.50 1.24 9.65
C SER A 171 -1.09 2.37 8.70
N THR A 172 0.19 2.66 8.62
CA THR A 172 0.70 3.71 7.73
C THR A 172 1.13 3.10 6.40
N HIS A 173 0.72 3.71 5.28
CA HIS A 173 1.16 3.29 3.96
C HIS A 173 2.69 3.35 3.90
N ALA A 174 3.33 2.27 3.46
CA ALA A 174 4.79 2.17 3.52
C ALA A 174 5.50 3.22 2.63
N ALA A 175 4.81 3.76 1.61
CA ALA A 175 5.39 4.59 0.56
C ALA A 175 4.56 5.82 0.15
N GLY A 176 3.43 6.09 0.81
CA GLY A 176 2.46 7.08 0.34
C GLY A 176 2.56 8.36 1.14
N VAL A 177 2.94 9.46 0.49
CA VAL A 177 2.94 10.80 1.07
C VAL A 177 2.07 11.69 0.20
N LEU A 178 1.18 12.42 0.86
CA LEU A 178 0.34 13.45 0.27
C LEU A 178 0.98 14.82 0.52
N ILE A 179 1.07 15.63 -0.54
CA ILE A 179 1.56 17.01 -0.50
C ILE A 179 0.45 17.91 -1.06
N THR A 180 0.08 18.96 -0.32
CA THR A 180 -1.01 19.88 -0.69
C THR A 180 -0.56 21.34 -0.69
N ASP A 181 -1.23 22.18 -1.49
CA ASP A 181 -0.97 23.62 -1.58
C ASP A 181 -1.54 24.43 -0.39
N LYS A 182 -2.53 23.88 0.32
CA LYS A 182 -3.11 24.35 1.59
C LYS A 182 -2.90 23.29 2.67
N PRO A 183 -3.16 23.58 3.96
CA PRO A 183 -3.10 22.57 5.01
C PRO A 183 -3.91 21.32 4.63
N VAL A 184 -3.36 20.13 4.88
CA VAL A 184 -3.96 18.85 4.46
C VAL A 184 -5.39 18.70 5.00
N THR A 185 -5.65 19.27 6.18
CA THR A 185 -6.96 19.29 6.84
C THR A 185 -8.06 19.98 6.04
N ASP A 186 -7.72 20.87 5.10
CA ASP A 186 -8.69 21.52 4.22
C ASP A 186 -9.22 20.57 3.16
N TYR A 187 -8.49 19.47 2.89
CA TYR A 187 -8.81 18.47 1.87
C TYR A 187 -9.35 17.19 2.47
N VAL A 188 -8.71 16.66 3.52
CA VAL A 188 -9.03 15.35 4.08
C VAL A 188 -8.92 15.34 5.60
N PRO A 189 -9.77 14.55 6.29
CA PRO A 189 -9.62 14.36 7.73
C PRO A 189 -8.33 13.57 8.02
N LEU A 190 -7.68 13.93 9.13
CA LEU A 190 -6.45 13.30 9.61
C LEU A 190 -6.72 12.41 10.82
N GLN A 191 -5.86 11.42 11.01
CA GLN A 191 -5.80 10.57 12.19
C GLN A 191 -4.37 10.55 12.69
N ARG A 192 -4.22 10.54 14.03
CA ARG A 192 -2.95 10.29 14.67
C ARG A 192 -2.85 8.80 15.00
N ASN A 193 -1.84 8.13 14.44
CA ASN A 193 -1.46 6.77 14.78
C ASN A 193 -0.10 6.83 15.47
N ASP A 194 -0.09 6.73 16.80
CA ASP A 194 1.06 7.02 17.66
C ASP A 194 1.62 8.45 17.45
N GLU A 195 2.81 8.58 16.89
CA GLU A 195 3.45 9.86 16.56
C GLU A 195 3.27 10.26 15.09
N VAL A 196 2.70 9.37 14.27
CA VAL A 196 2.54 9.60 12.84
C VAL A 196 1.15 10.17 12.54
N ILE A 197 1.12 11.30 11.83
CA ILE A 197 -0.11 11.88 11.29
C ILE A 197 -0.37 11.28 9.92
N THR A 198 -1.50 10.60 9.77
CA THR A 198 -1.95 10.03 8.51
C THR A 198 -3.28 10.62 8.06
N THR A 199 -3.57 10.59 6.76
CA THR A 199 -4.92 10.78 6.25
C THR A 199 -5.87 9.72 6.81
N GLN A 200 -7.18 9.96 6.85
CA GLN A 200 -8.16 8.90 7.15
C GLN A 200 -8.62 8.16 5.88
N PHE A 201 -8.41 8.76 4.71
CA PHE A 201 -8.70 8.13 3.43
C PHE A 201 -7.48 7.36 2.91
N PRO A 202 -7.65 6.11 2.48
CA PRO A 202 -6.56 5.34 1.87
C PRO A 202 -6.25 5.85 0.46
N MET A 203 -5.11 5.42 -0.11
CA MET A 203 -4.62 5.87 -1.42
C MET A 203 -5.64 5.74 -2.56
N GLY A 204 -6.53 4.74 -2.55
CA GLY A 204 -7.54 4.58 -3.60
C GLY A 204 -8.76 5.53 -3.47
N THR A 205 -8.81 6.35 -2.42
CA THR A 205 -9.92 7.27 -2.13
C THR A 205 -9.49 8.74 -2.19
N ILE A 206 -8.21 9.02 -1.91
CA ILE A 206 -7.57 10.32 -2.15
C ILE A 206 -7.37 10.50 -3.65
#